data_AF-A0A3D4CT71-F1
#
_entry.id   AF-A0A3D4CT71-F1
#
_cell.length_a   1.000
_cell.length_b   1.000
_cell.length_c   1.000
_cell.angle_alpha   90.00
_cell.angle_beta   90.00
_cell.angle_gamma   90.00
#
_symmetry.space_group_name_H-M   'P 1'
#
loop_
_entity.id
_entity.type
_entity.pdbx_description
1 polymer ?
#
loop_
_entity_poly.entity_id
_entity_poly.type
_entity_poly.pdbx_seq_one_letter_code
_entity_poly.pdbx_strand_id
1 'polypeptide(L)'
;AAAFVIEWSKDRGNTERPSSVSGTSSWAGLRSTFHKKVRALENKFSEALLENGKGLKSDLNFWLRGLRSADGRAYKGTIDQLKASIGAEGLIPLTIGDTTKLSLSPRGIDLVRKRVETQLALKKALQQQANQIRTSYIGSLKPRAEAARKAGKQSQALAIENEINACGETGRTFLEHLGSGVLDTTEGQ
;
A
#
# COMPACT_ATOMS: atom_id res chain seq x y z
N ALA A 1 34.95 -18.42 -12.04
CA ALA A 1 34.52 -18.25 -10.65
C ALA A 1 34.36 -16.76 -10.36
N ALA A 2 33.17 -16.31 -9.98
CA ALA A 2 32.91 -15.10 -9.19
C ALA A 2 31.41 -15.12 -8.83
N ALA A 3 31.13 -15.30 -7.55
CA ALA A 3 29.81 -15.24 -6.96
C ALA A 3 29.43 -13.79 -6.69
N PHE A 4 28.18 -13.41 -6.93
CA PHE A 4 27.59 -12.22 -6.32
C PHE A 4 26.54 -12.67 -5.31
N VAL A 5 26.94 -12.51 -4.05
CA VAL A 5 26.10 -12.55 -2.86
C VAL A 5 25.30 -11.25 -2.84
N ILE A 6 23.97 -11.33 -2.80
CA ILE A 6 23.14 -10.25 -2.29
C ILE A 6 22.41 -10.81 -1.07
N GLU A 7 22.91 -10.33 0.06
CA GLU A 7 22.48 -10.54 1.43
C GLU A 7 21.08 -9.93 1.62
N TRP A 8 20.09 -10.77 1.96
CA TRP A 8 18.82 -10.30 2.49
C TRP A 8 18.92 -10.34 4.01
N SER A 9 18.80 -9.18 4.63
CA SER A 9 18.70 -9.01 6.08
C SER A 9 17.62 -9.91 6.67
N LYS A 10 18.03 -10.78 7.61
CA LYS A 10 17.20 -11.36 8.68
C LYS A 10 16.40 -10.23 9.35
N ASP A 11 15.15 -10.36 9.80
CA ASP A 11 14.60 -11.43 10.61
C ASP A 11 13.07 -11.25 10.72
N ARG A 12 12.28 -12.28 10.41
CA ARG A 12 11.03 -12.64 11.11
C ARG A 12 10.80 -14.13 10.89
N GLY A 13 11.14 -14.91 11.91
CA GLY A 13 10.87 -16.35 11.96
C GLY A 13 9.38 -16.65 11.86
N ASN A 14 9.00 -17.27 10.75
CA ASN A 14 8.12 -18.44 10.77
C ASN A 14 8.50 -19.33 9.58
N THR A 15 9.43 -20.24 9.82
CA THR A 15 9.82 -21.30 8.89
C THR A 15 8.73 -22.36 8.82
N GLU A 16 7.76 -22.16 7.93
CA GLU A 16 7.20 -23.29 7.19
C GLU A 16 7.56 -23.09 5.72
N ARG A 17 8.56 -23.85 5.28
CA ARG A 17 8.89 -24.01 3.87
C ARG A 17 7.77 -24.86 3.28
N PRO A 18 6.91 -24.35 2.36
CA PRO A 18 6.01 -25.23 1.65
C PRO A 18 6.90 -26.12 0.78
N SER A 19 6.78 -27.41 1.00
CA SER A 19 7.41 -28.48 0.26
C SER A 19 7.35 -28.22 -1.24
N SER A 20 8.50 -28.32 -1.89
CA SER A 20 8.62 -28.29 -3.35
C SER A 20 7.96 -29.55 -3.93
N VAL A 21 6.64 -29.49 -4.13
CA VAL A 21 5.94 -30.49 -4.93
C VAL A 21 6.28 -30.21 -6.38
N SER A 22 7.24 -30.98 -6.88
CA SER A 22 7.60 -31.10 -8.29
C SER A 22 6.33 -31.38 -9.09
N GLY A 23 5.98 -30.44 -9.95
CA GLY A 23 4.67 -30.34 -10.58
C GLY A 23 4.34 -28.88 -10.71
N THR A 24 5.00 -28.20 -11.65
CA THR A 24 4.68 -26.84 -12.11
C THR A 24 3.23 -26.81 -12.59
N SER A 25 2.31 -26.78 -11.63
CA SER A 25 0.88 -26.73 -11.91
C SER A 25 0.62 -25.39 -12.57
N SER A 26 -0.11 -25.43 -13.69
CA SER A 26 -0.52 -24.26 -14.49
C SER A 26 -1.08 -23.10 -13.65
N TRP A 27 -1.53 -23.35 -12.42
CA TRP A 27 -2.03 -22.34 -11.49
C TRP A 27 -0.93 -21.57 -10.73
N ALA A 28 0.24 -22.14 -10.44
CA ALA A 28 1.34 -21.41 -9.79
C ALA A 28 1.81 -20.19 -10.64
N GLY A 29 1.72 -20.31 -11.97
CA GLY A 29 1.96 -19.19 -12.89
C GLY A 29 0.94 -18.04 -12.75
N LEU A 30 -0.30 -18.33 -12.34
CA LEU A 30 -1.29 -17.29 -12.03
C LEU A 30 -0.87 -16.50 -10.80
N ARG A 31 -0.46 -17.18 -9.72
CA ARG A 31 -0.01 -16.51 -8.49
C ARG A 31 1.12 -15.52 -8.80
N SER A 32 2.13 -15.93 -9.58
CA SER A 32 3.23 -15.05 -10.00
C SER A 32 2.73 -13.83 -10.79
N THR A 33 1.79 -14.04 -11.72
CA THR A 33 1.21 -12.96 -12.53
C THR A 33 0.46 -11.94 -11.68
N PHE A 34 -0.36 -12.40 -10.74
CA PHE A 34 -1.14 -11.52 -9.87
C PHE A 34 -0.28 -10.83 -8.81
N HIS A 35 0.76 -11.50 -8.30
CA HIS A 35 1.75 -10.90 -7.43
C HIS A 35 2.51 -9.74 -8.13
N LYS A 36 2.83 -9.87 -9.42
CA LYS A 36 3.39 -8.73 -10.20
C LYS A 36 2.40 -7.56 -10.30
N LYS A 37 1.11 -7.82 -10.46
CA LYS A 37 0.08 -6.77 -10.48
C LYS A 37 -0.04 -6.05 -9.14
N VAL A 38 0.05 -6.80 -8.04
CA VAL A 38 0.06 -6.23 -6.68
C VAL A 38 1.28 -5.36 -6.46
N ARG A 39 2.49 -5.82 -6.80
CA ARG A 39 3.71 -4.99 -6.70
C ARG A 39 3.64 -3.72 -7.54
N ALA A 40 3.09 -3.80 -8.76
CA ALA A 40 2.90 -2.63 -9.59
C ALA A 40 1.89 -1.63 -8.98
N LEU A 41 0.86 -2.14 -8.31
CA LEU A 41 -0.11 -1.32 -7.59
C LEU A 41 0.52 -0.65 -6.35
N GLU A 42 1.34 -1.38 -5.58
CA GLU A 42 2.09 -0.84 -4.44
C GLU A 42 3.02 0.29 -4.86
N ASN A 43 3.84 0.07 -5.89
CA ASN A 43 4.77 1.09 -6.38
C ASN A 43 4.04 2.37 -6.77
N LYS A 44 2.93 2.25 -7.52
CA LYS A 44 2.11 3.41 -7.91
C LYS A 44 1.54 4.14 -6.69
N PHE A 45 1.13 3.40 -5.67
CA PHE A 45 0.61 3.99 -4.45
C PHE A 45 1.70 4.72 -3.65
N SER A 46 2.88 4.11 -3.49
CA SER A 46 4.03 4.74 -2.84
C SER A 46 4.49 6.00 -3.59
N GLU A 47 4.55 5.95 -4.92
CA GLU A 47 4.84 7.13 -5.75
C GLU A 47 3.82 8.25 -5.51
N ALA A 48 2.52 7.93 -5.53
CA ALA A 48 1.46 8.91 -5.30
C ALA A 48 1.49 9.50 -3.87
N LEU A 49 1.82 8.70 -2.85
CA LEU A 49 2.01 9.20 -1.48
C LEU A 49 3.20 10.15 -1.40
N LEU A 50 4.32 9.77 -2.01
CA LEU A 50 5.55 10.55 -2.03
C LEU A 50 5.33 11.89 -2.75
N GLU A 51 4.63 11.88 -3.88
CA GLU A 51 4.20 13.09 -4.59
C GLU A 51 3.25 13.95 -3.76
N ASN A 52 2.30 13.35 -3.04
CA ASN A 52 1.38 14.09 -2.18
C ASN A 52 2.12 14.81 -1.04
N GLY A 53 3.06 14.12 -0.38
CA GLY A 53 3.90 14.70 0.67
C GLY A 53 4.81 15.81 0.15
N LYS A 54 5.45 15.63 -1.02
CA LYS A 54 6.22 16.69 -1.71
C LYS A 54 5.33 17.87 -2.07
N GLY A 55 4.13 17.61 -2.58
CA GLY A 55 3.11 18.59 -2.91
C GLY A 55 2.76 19.45 -1.71
N LEU A 56 2.51 18.84 -0.55
CA LEU A 56 2.25 19.59 0.69
C LEU A 56 3.44 20.49 1.06
N LYS A 57 4.67 19.98 1.03
CA LYS A 57 5.87 20.80 1.32
C LYS A 57 5.97 22.02 0.37
N SER A 58 5.67 21.82 -0.91
CA SER A 58 5.68 22.88 -1.92
C SER A 58 4.57 23.90 -1.68
N ASP A 59 3.34 23.43 -1.48
CA ASP A 59 2.16 24.28 -1.25
C ASP A 59 2.35 25.17 -0.01
N LEU A 60 2.90 24.61 1.08
CA LEU A 60 3.20 25.37 2.30
C LEU A 60 4.29 26.42 2.09
N ASN A 61 5.33 26.11 1.31
CA ASN A 61 6.38 27.08 0.98
C ASN A 61 5.82 28.23 0.14
N PHE A 62 5.00 27.92 -0.88
CA PHE A 62 4.39 28.92 -1.73
C PHE A 62 3.44 29.81 -0.92
N TRP A 63 2.60 29.19 -0.09
CA TRP A 63 1.69 29.91 0.79
C TRP A 63 2.45 30.82 1.74
N LEU A 64 3.49 30.34 2.43
CA LEU A 64 4.32 31.12 3.36
C LEU A 64 4.96 32.35 2.69
N ARG A 65 5.47 32.20 1.46
CA ARG A 65 6.08 33.30 0.69
C ARG A 65 5.07 34.39 0.33
N GLY A 66 3.79 34.03 0.18
CA GLY A 66 2.72 34.98 -0.13
C GLY A 66 2.18 35.75 1.08
N LEU A 67 2.62 35.43 2.29
CA LEU A 67 2.15 36.08 3.51
C LEU A 67 2.89 37.40 3.80
N ARG A 68 2.22 38.28 4.55
CA ARG A 68 2.87 39.45 5.16
C ARG A 68 3.91 38.99 6.17
N SER A 69 4.95 39.80 6.39
CA SER A 69 6.11 39.43 7.22
C SER A 69 5.77 39.10 8.69
N ALA A 70 4.73 39.70 9.26
CA ALA A 70 4.26 39.37 10.60
C ALA A 70 3.62 37.97 10.64
N ASP A 71 2.67 37.69 9.74
CA ASP A 71 1.97 36.41 9.63
C ASP A 71 2.95 35.28 9.24
N GLY A 72 3.88 35.57 8.33
CA GLY A 72 4.93 34.64 7.94
C GLY A 72 5.78 34.20 9.14
N ARG A 73 6.17 35.14 10.01
CA ARG A 73 6.89 34.80 11.26
C ARG A 73 6.03 33.98 12.21
N ALA A 74 4.74 34.30 12.35
CA ALA A 74 3.83 33.59 13.23
C ALA A 74 3.62 32.12 12.83
N TYR A 75 3.52 31.83 11.53
CA TYR A 75 3.21 30.47 11.05
C TYR A 75 4.42 29.63 10.66
N LYS A 76 5.59 30.25 10.45
CA LYS A 76 6.79 29.55 9.97
C LYS A 76 7.19 28.37 10.87
N GLY A 77 7.12 28.52 12.20
CA GLY A 77 7.43 27.44 13.14
C GLY A 77 6.55 26.20 12.92
N THR A 78 5.23 26.41 12.85
CA THR A 78 4.25 25.34 12.58
C THR A 78 4.49 24.67 11.22
N ILE A 79 4.78 25.46 10.18
CA ILE A 79 5.07 24.93 8.84
C ILE A 79 6.34 24.10 8.84
N ASP A 80 7.41 24.58 9.46
CA ASP A 80 8.70 23.88 9.51
C ASP A 80 8.55 22.55 10.26
N GLN A 81 7.82 22.52 11.38
CA GLN A 81 7.49 21.30 12.11
C GLN A 81 6.65 20.32 11.28
N LEU A 82 5.62 20.81 10.59
CA LEU A 82 4.79 19.97 9.72
C LEU A 82 5.59 19.38 8.56
N LYS A 83 6.50 20.15 7.95
CA LYS A 83 7.35 19.65 6.87
C LYS A 83 8.35 18.60 7.37
N ALA A 84 8.81 18.72 8.61
CA ALA A 84 9.71 17.77 9.25
C ALA A 84 9.00 16.47 9.65
N SER A 85 7.71 16.53 10.00
CA SER A 85 6.93 15.34 10.36
C SER A 85 6.51 14.48 9.17
N ILE A 86 6.50 15.03 7.95
CA ILE A 86 6.23 14.24 6.72
C ILE A 86 7.35 13.22 6.53
N GLY A 87 6.98 11.94 6.62
CA GLY A 87 7.91 10.81 6.50
C GLY A 87 8.60 10.74 5.13
N ALA A 88 9.65 9.92 5.03
CA ALA A 88 10.40 9.74 3.78
C ALA A 88 9.51 9.23 2.62
N GLU A 89 8.51 8.40 2.94
CA GLU A 89 7.50 7.87 2.03
C GLU A 89 6.43 8.91 1.61
N GLY A 90 6.49 10.15 2.13
CA GLY A 90 5.52 11.21 1.86
C GLY A 90 4.23 11.12 2.69
N LEU A 91 4.16 10.19 3.66
CA LEU A 91 3.05 10.10 4.60
C LEU A 91 2.94 11.38 5.43
N ILE A 92 1.74 11.93 5.49
CA ILE A 92 1.37 13.05 6.36
C ILE A 92 0.78 12.44 7.64
N PRO A 93 1.45 12.57 8.80
CA PRO A 93 1.01 11.96 10.07
C PRO A 93 -0.05 12.83 10.75
N LEU A 94 -1.14 13.12 10.04
CA LEU A 94 -2.27 13.90 10.55
C LEU A 94 -3.59 13.26 10.13
N THR A 95 -4.57 13.31 11.02
CA THR A 95 -5.96 13.08 10.67
C THR A 95 -6.63 14.38 10.20
N ILE A 96 -7.78 14.28 9.54
CA ILE A 96 -8.59 15.46 9.17
C ILE A 96 -8.88 16.32 10.41
N GLY A 97 -9.21 15.69 11.55
CA GLY A 97 -9.52 16.37 12.80
C GLY A 97 -8.31 17.07 13.44
N ASP A 98 -7.09 16.61 13.19
CA ASP A 98 -5.89 17.26 13.72
C ASP A 98 -5.51 18.52 12.93
N THR A 99 -5.96 18.63 11.67
CA THR A 99 -5.65 19.81 10.85
C THR A 99 -6.20 21.11 11.43
N THR A 100 -7.33 21.07 12.14
CA THR A 100 -7.94 22.25 12.77
C THR A 100 -7.22 22.71 14.03
N LYS A 101 -6.38 21.84 14.62
CA LYS A 101 -5.58 22.16 15.81
C LYS A 101 -4.27 22.87 15.45
N LEU A 102 -3.92 22.93 14.16
CA LEU A 102 -2.70 23.60 13.71
C LEU A 102 -2.83 25.11 13.90
N SER A 103 -1.79 25.74 14.47
CA SER A 103 -1.69 27.19 14.57
C SER A 103 -1.33 27.80 13.21
N LEU A 104 -2.28 27.76 12.29
CA LEU A 104 -2.24 28.32 10.93
C LEU A 104 -3.50 29.14 10.68
N SER A 105 -3.48 30.00 9.66
CA SER A 105 -4.72 30.65 9.22
C SER A 105 -5.68 29.63 8.58
N PRO A 106 -6.98 29.95 8.42
CA PRO A 106 -7.95 29.05 7.79
C PRO A 106 -7.49 28.54 6.42
N ARG A 107 -6.85 29.40 5.62
CA ARG A 107 -6.32 29.02 4.32
C ARG A 107 -5.17 28.01 4.41
N GLY A 108 -4.29 28.16 5.41
CA GLY A 108 -3.21 27.21 5.67
C GLY A 108 -3.75 25.86 6.13
N ILE A 109 -4.77 25.86 7.00
CA ILE A 109 -5.47 24.65 7.45
C ILE A 109 -6.08 23.91 6.26
N ASP A 110 -6.78 24.63 5.37
CA ASP A 110 -7.42 24.03 4.20
C ASP A 110 -6.41 23.36 3.25
N LEU A 111 -5.22 23.94 3.08
CA LEU A 111 -4.15 23.33 2.28
C LEU A 111 -3.71 21.98 2.85
N VAL A 112 -3.50 21.92 4.17
CA VAL A 112 -3.11 20.67 4.85
C VAL A 112 -4.25 19.65 4.77
N ARG A 113 -5.49 20.09 5.07
CA ARG A 113 -6.68 19.24 5.03
C ARG A 113 -6.86 18.56 3.68
N LYS A 114 -6.77 19.32 2.58
CA LYS A 114 -6.89 18.78 1.22
C LYS A 114 -5.86 17.68 0.93
N ARG A 115 -4.64 17.82 1.43
CA ARG A 115 -3.56 16.82 1.26
C ARG A 115 -3.79 15.57 2.10
N VAL A 116 -4.34 15.73 3.31
CA VAL A 116 -4.78 14.60 4.17
C VAL A 116 -5.97 13.86 3.54
N GLU A 117 -6.95 14.58 3.00
CA GLU A 117 -8.08 13.99 2.26
C GLU A 117 -7.61 13.23 1.02
N THR A 118 -6.64 13.79 0.27
CA THR A 118 -6.03 13.13 -0.88
C THR A 118 -5.33 11.83 -0.45
N GLN A 119 -4.60 11.84 0.66
CA GLN A 119 -3.98 10.62 1.21
C GLN A 119 -5.01 9.55 1.57
N LEU A 120 -6.14 9.93 2.19
CA LEU A 120 -7.23 9.01 2.49
C LEU A 120 -7.89 8.45 1.21
N ALA A 121 -8.08 9.30 0.20
CA ALA A 121 -8.59 8.88 -1.10
C ALA A 121 -7.65 7.88 -1.80
N LEU A 122 -6.34 8.11 -1.74
CA LEU A 122 -5.33 7.17 -2.25
C LEU A 122 -5.42 5.81 -1.55
N LYS A 123 -5.56 5.78 -0.22
CA LYS A 123 -5.73 4.53 0.54
C LYS A 123 -7.00 3.77 0.12
N LYS A 124 -8.12 4.49 -0.02
CA LYS A 124 -9.39 3.90 -0.48
C LYS A 124 -9.25 3.34 -1.90
N ALA A 125 -8.60 4.08 -2.80
CA ALA A 125 -8.37 3.66 -4.18
C ALA A 125 -7.48 2.39 -4.23
N LEU A 126 -6.42 2.34 -3.42
CA LEU A 126 -5.57 1.15 -3.29
C LEU A 126 -6.39 -0.07 -2.86
N GLN A 127 -7.22 0.05 -1.83
CA GLN A 127 -8.05 -1.05 -1.36
C GLN A 127 -9.06 -1.52 -2.42
N GLN A 128 -9.67 -0.57 -3.16
CA GLN A 128 -10.59 -0.88 -4.26
C GLN A 128 -9.88 -1.61 -5.41
N GLN A 129 -8.70 -1.15 -5.82
CA GLN A 129 -7.93 -1.79 -6.89
C GLN A 129 -7.42 -3.17 -6.45
N ALA A 130 -6.98 -3.32 -5.20
CA ALA A 130 -6.62 -4.61 -4.62
C ALA A 130 -7.80 -5.58 -4.63
N ASN A 131 -9.01 -5.12 -4.28
CA ASN A 131 -10.25 -5.90 -4.40
C ASN A 131 -10.52 -6.35 -5.84
N GLN A 132 -10.31 -5.48 -6.84
CA GLN A 132 -10.50 -5.85 -8.24
C GLN A 132 -9.50 -6.93 -8.69
N ILE A 133 -8.23 -6.79 -8.28
CA ILE A 133 -7.19 -7.79 -8.53
C ILE A 133 -7.55 -9.11 -7.86
N ARG A 134 -7.99 -9.08 -6.60
CA ARG A 134 -8.46 -10.24 -5.83
C ARG A 134 -9.61 -10.98 -6.53
N THR A 135 -10.67 -10.26 -6.91
CA THR A 135 -11.83 -10.84 -7.60
C THR A 135 -11.41 -11.49 -8.91
N SER A 136 -10.54 -10.84 -9.67
CA SER A 136 -10.00 -11.38 -10.92
C SER A 136 -9.13 -12.63 -10.69
N TYR A 137 -8.35 -12.65 -9.59
CA TYR A 137 -7.54 -13.79 -9.21
C TYR A 137 -8.42 -14.99 -8.87
N ILE A 138 -9.36 -14.82 -7.94
CA ILE A 138 -10.33 -15.86 -7.53
C ILE A 138 -11.15 -16.34 -8.73
N GLY A 139 -11.60 -15.43 -9.59
CA GLY A 139 -12.29 -15.76 -10.83
C GLY A 139 -11.47 -16.63 -11.79
N SER A 140 -10.14 -16.52 -11.75
CA SER A 140 -9.23 -17.39 -12.50
C SER A 140 -8.98 -18.74 -11.81
N LEU A 141 -9.16 -18.81 -10.49
CA LEU A 141 -8.95 -20.02 -9.67
C LEU A 141 -10.15 -20.97 -9.68
N LYS A 142 -11.36 -20.45 -9.50
CA LYS A 142 -12.61 -21.23 -9.45
C LYS A 142 -12.78 -22.22 -10.61
N PRO A 143 -12.69 -21.83 -11.90
CA PRO A 143 -12.86 -22.77 -13.00
C PRO A 143 -11.76 -23.85 -13.04
N ARG A 144 -10.58 -23.58 -12.47
CA ARG A 144 -9.49 -24.56 -12.39
C ARG A 144 -9.70 -25.57 -11.26
N ALA A 145 -10.23 -25.13 -10.12
CA ALA A 145 -10.66 -26.03 -9.06
C ALA A 145 -11.76 -26.99 -9.58
N GLU A 146 -12.74 -26.46 -10.30
CA GLU A 146 -13.80 -27.26 -10.92
C GLU A 146 -13.24 -28.26 -11.95
N ALA A 147 -12.34 -27.81 -12.83
CA ALA A 147 -11.70 -28.69 -13.82
C ALA A 147 -10.87 -29.80 -13.14
N ALA A 148 -10.14 -29.48 -12.08
CA ALA A 148 -9.38 -30.47 -11.30
C ALA A 148 -10.31 -31.49 -10.64
N ARG A 149 -11.45 -31.05 -10.08
CA ARG A 149 -12.48 -31.91 -9.48
C ARG A 149 -13.07 -32.86 -10.53
N LYS A 150 -13.47 -32.33 -11.69
CA LYS A 150 -14.00 -33.12 -12.82
C LYS A 150 -12.99 -34.13 -13.36
N ALA A 151 -11.70 -33.80 -13.32
CA ALA A 151 -10.60 -34.69 -13.73
C ALA A 151 -10.17 -35.70 -12.65
N GLY A 152 -10.87 -35.79 -11.52
CA GLY A 152 -10.52 -36.70 -10.41
C GLY A 152 -9.28 -36.28 -9.61
N LYS A 153 -8.73 -35.08 -9.84
CA LYS A 153 -7.54 -34.55 -9.16
C LYS A 153 -7.92 -33.83 -7.86
N GLN A 154 -8.45 -34.57 -6.90
CA GLN A 154 -9.03 -34.00 -5.66
C GLN A 154 -8.01 -33.20 -4.84
N SER A 155 -6.75 -33.66 -4.74
CA SER A 155 -5.69 -32.94 -4.03
C SER A 155 -5.40 -31.57 -4.65
N GLN A 156 -5.43 -31.47 -5.98
CA GLN A 156 -5.25 -30.22 -6.70
C GLN A 156 -6.45 -29.28 -6.51
N ALA A 157 -7.68 -29.81 -6.53
CA ALA A 157 -8.88 -29.02 -6.26
C ALA A 157 -8.84 -28.41 -4.84
N LEU A 158 -8.51 -29.22 -3.82
CA LEU A 158 -8.37 -28.77 -2.44
C LEU A 158 -7.27 -27.71 -2.27
N ALA A 159 -6.12 -27.88 -2.95
CA ALA A 159 -5.05 -26.89 -2.91
C ALA A 159 -5.49 -25.52 -3.47
N ILE A 160 -6.29 -25.53 -4.55
CA ILE A 160 -6.82 -24.29 -5.14
C ILE A 160 -7.91 -23.67 -4.25
N GLU A 161 -8.78 -24.48 -3.64
CA GLU A 161 -9.78 -24.01 -2.68
C GLU A 161 -9.14 -23.37 -1.45
N ASN A 162 -8.07 -23.98 -0.91
CA ASN A 162 -7.30 -23.41 0.20
C ASN A 162 -6.68 -22.05 -0.16
N GLU A 163 -6.16 -21.90 -1.38
CA GLU A 163 -5.65 -20.60 -1.86
C GLU A 163 -6.76 -19.54 -1.95
N ILE A 164 -7.96 -19.91 -2.44
CA ILE A 164 -9.10 -18.99 -2.52
C ILE A 164 -9.48 -18.51 -1.12
N ASN A 165 -9.51 -19.42 -0.15
CA ASN A 165 -9.81 -19.07 1.24
C ASN A 165 -8.73 -18.17 1.86
N ALA A 166 -7.45 -18.44 1.57
CA ALA A 166 -6.33 -17.65 2.08
C ALA A 166 -6.30 -16.21 1.52
N CYS A 167 -6.92 -15.96 0.36
CA CYS A 167 -7.10 -14.59 -0.17
C CYS A 167 -8.08 -13.73 0.66
N GLY A 168 -8.75 -14.30 1.67
CA GLY A 168 -9.64 -13.62 2.61
C GLY A 168 -10.94 -13.10 1.98
N GLU A 169 -11.50 -12.02 2.51
CA GLU A 169 -12.73 -11.40 2.00
C GLU A 169 -12.47 -10.04 1.32
N THR A 170 -11.37 -9.37 1.68
CA THR A 170 -11.09 -7.98 1.30
C THR A 170 -9.77 -7.84 0.55
N GLY A 171 -9.57 -6.68 -0.08
CA GLY A 171 -8.34 -6.30 -0.76
C GLY A 171 -7.18 -6.19 0.21
N ARG A 172 -7.44 -5.81 1.47
CA ARG A 172 -6.42 -5.77 2.53
C ARG A 172 -5.90 -7.17 2.84
N THR A 173 -6.80 -8.10 3.15
CA THR A 173 -6.42 -9.51 3.43
C THR A 173 -5.74 -10.17 2.23
N PHE A 174 -6.12 -9.78 1.01
CA PHE A 174 -5.48 -10.26 -0.21
C PHE A 174 -4.06 -9.71 -0.40
N LEU A 175 -3.87 -8.42 -0.11
CA LEU A 175 -2.55 -7.80 -0.10
C LEU A 175 -1.64 -8.49 0.94
N GLU A 176 -2.13 -8.67 2.17
CA GLU A 176 -1.42 -9.37 3.25
C GLU A 176 -1.05 -10.81 2.85
N HIS A 177 -2.00 -11.57 2.27
CA HIS A 177 -1.75 -12.94 1.78
C HIS A 177 -0.65 -13.02 0.71
N LEU A 178 -0.53 -11.99 -0.13
CA LEU A 178 0.51 -11.90 -1.14
C LEU A 178 1.81 -11.26 -0.64
N GLY A 179 1.91 -10.98 0.66
CA GLY A 179 3.11 -10.44 1.31
C GLY A 179 3.27 -8.92 1.14
N SER A 180 2.19 -8.21 0.83
CA SER A 180 2.16 -6.75 0.78
C SER A 180 2.02 -6.15 2.18
N GLY A 181 2.99 -5.33 2.59
CA GLY A 181 2.93 -4.53 3.82
C GLY A 181 2.49 -3.08 3.60
N VAL A 182 2.04 -2.72 2.40
CA VAL A 182 1.90 -1.31 1.99
C VAL A 182 0.82 -0.55 2.77
N LEU A 183 -0.17 -1.28 3.30
CA LEU A 183 -1.22 -0.69 4.13
C LEU A 183 -0.75 -0.49 5.58
N ASP A 184 0.06 -1.40 6.12
CA ASP A 184 0.59 -1.33 7.50
C ASP A 184 1.60 -0.19 7.66
N THR A 185 2.41 0.10 6.64
CA THR A 185 3.34 1.25 6.65
C THR A 185 2.66 2.62 6.70
N THR A 186 1.34 2.67 6.45
CA THR A 186 0.57 3.92 6.45
C THR A 186 -0.35 4.07 7.66
N GLU A 187 -0.49 3.03 8.47
CA GLU A 187 -1.11 3.06 9.79
C GLU A 187 0.00 3.28 10.83
N GLY A 188 0.66 4.43 10.73
CA GLY A 188 1.54 4.92 11.79
C GLY A 188 0.71 5.21 13.04
N GLN A 189 1.19 4.65 14.15
CA GLN A 189 0.76 4.82 15.54
C GLN A 189 0.44 6.26 15.95
#